data_AF-A0A8J7LJT9-F1
#
_entry.id   AF-A0A8J7LJT9-F1
#
_cell.length_a   1.000
_cell.length_b   1.000
_cell.length_c   1.000
_cell.angle_alpha   90.00
_cell.angle_beta   90.00
_cell.angle_gamma   90.00
#
_symmetry.space_group_name_H-M   'P 1'
#
loop_
_entity.id
_entity.type
_entity.pdbx_description
1 polymer ?
#
loop_
_entity_poly.entity_id
_entity_poly.type
_entity_poly.pdbx_seq_one_letter_code
_entity_poly.pdbx_strand_id
1 'polypeptide(L)' 'MIEPHCQMTAETVTQYDVVLCVGDTTFLDYGSIEAKKEGYGPIGKGGNGLILHSALAIEPEKGQSIGLLWQK' A
#
# COMPACT_ATOMS: atom_id res chain seq x y z
N MET A 1 5.84 1.21 -11.16
CA MET A 1 7.02 1.47 -10.30
C MET A 1 7.04 0.57 -9.07
N ILE A 2 5.91 0.24 -8.43
CA ILE A 2 5.87 -0.68 -7.26
C ILE A 2 6.05 -2.16 -7.63
N GLU A 3 5.68 -2.56 -8.85
CA GLU A 3 5.60 -3.96 -9.26
C GLU A 3 6.89 -4.78 -9.08
N PRO A 4 8.11 -4.28 -9.40
CA PRO A 4 9.34 -5.01 -9.10
C PRO A 4 9.55 -5.26 -7.60
N HIS A 5 9.11 -4.35 -6.73
CA HIS A 5 9.20 -4.53 -5.27
C HIS A 5 8.20 -5.56 -4.77
N CYS A 6 7.01 -5.60 -5.37
CA CYS A 6 6.02 -6.65 -5.11
C CYS A 6 6.54 -8.03 -5.52
N GLN A 7 7.20 -8.14 -6.68
CA GLN A 7 7.82 -9.37 -7.14
C GLN A 7 8.94 -9.84 -6.20
N MET A 8 9.84 -8.94 -5.80
CA MET A 8 10.89 -9.25 -4.82
C MET A 8 10.30 -9.71 -3.47
N THR A 9 9.22 -9.06 -3.02
CA THR A 9 8.52 -9.48 -1.79
C THR A 9 7.91 -10.87 -1.97
N ALA A 10 7.26 -11.13 -3.11
CA ALA A 10 6.66 -12.43 -3.44
C ALA A 10 7.69 -13.56 -3.48
N GLU A 11 8.91 -13.30 -3.94
CA GLU A 11 10.03 -14.26 -3.86
C GLU A 11 10.52 -14.44 -2.43
N THR A 12 10.60 -13.37 -1.64
CA THR A 12 11.09 -13.43 -0.26
C THR A 12 10.14 -14.21 0.65
N VAL A 13 8.82 -14.06 0.46
CA VAL A 13 7.83 -14.78 1.27
C VAL A 13 7.89 -16.30 1.09
N THR A 14 8.46 -16.83 0.00
CA THR A 14 8.61 -18.29 -0.18
C THR A 14 9.61 -18.92 0.79
N GLN A 15 10.38 -18.11 1.53
CA GLN A 15 11.30 -18.56 2.57
C GLN A 15 10.62 -18.78 3.93
N TYR A 16 9.33 -18.49 4.04
CA TYR A 16 8.54 -18.58 5.26
C TYR A 16 7.45 -19.64 5.10
N ASP A 17 7.23 -20.44 6.14
CA ASP A 17 6.15 -21.45 6.13
C ASP A 17 4.76 -20.80 6.20
N VAL A 18 4.64 -19.68 6.93
CA VAL A 18 3.41 -18.90 7.11
C VAL A 18 3.72 -17.41 7.05
N VAL A 19 2.88 -16.66 6.35
CA VAL A 19 2.97 -15.20 6.25
C VAL A 19 1.59 -14.60 6.48
N LEU A 20 1.52 -13.51 7.24
CA LEU A 20 0.31 -12.70 7.38
C LEU A 20 0.24 -11.69 6.24
N CYS A 21 -0.89 -11.64 5.55
CA CYS A 21 -1.17 -10.65 4.51
C CYS A 21 -2.14 -9.61 5.08
N VAL A 22 -1.62 -8.46 5.50
CA VAL A 22 -2.43 -7.39 6.09
C VAL A 22 -2.87 -6.43 4.99
N GLY A 23 -4.17 -6.45 4.68
CA GLY A 23 -4.80 -5.55 3.73
C GLY A 23 -5.47 -4.37 4.43
N ASP A 24 -5.20 -3.15 3.96
CA ASP A 24 -5.90 -1.95 4.44
C ASP A 24 -5.99 -0.89 3.34
N THR A 25 -6.83 0.12 3.54
CA THR A 25 -6.99 1.27 2.65
C THR A 25 -6.65 2.56 3.37
N THR A 26 -5.74 3.34 2.80
CA THR A 26 -5.39 4.68 3.28
C THR A 26 -5.65 5.74 2.21
N PHE A 27 -5.59 6.99 2.61
CA PHE A 27 -5.89 8.14 1.77
C PHE A 27 -4.71 9.10 1.77
N LEU A 28 -4.26 9.52 0.58
CA LEU A 28 -3.37 10.66 0.43
C LEU A 28 -4.22 11.86 0.06
N ASP A 29 -4.36 12.79 1.01
CA ASP A 29 -5.10 14.04 0.82
C ASP A 29 -4.16 15.15 0.34
N TYR A 30 -4.45 15.67 -0.85
CA TYR A 30 -3.74 16.77 -1.48
C TYR A 30 -4.60 18.03 -1.56
N GLY A 31 -5.77 18.08 -0.92
CA GLY A 31 -6.73 19.18 -1.07
C GLY A 31 -6.18 20.58 -0.71
N SER A 32 -5.13 20.64 0.11
CA SER A 32 -4.42 21.88 0.47
C SER A 32 -3.35 22.32 -0.55
N ILE A 33 -3.04 21.50 -1.57
CA ILE A 33 -2.02 21.76 -2.58
C ILE A 33 -2.72 22.18 -3.88
N GLU A 34 -2.80 23.49 -4.14
CA GLU A 34 -3.52 24.05 -5.30
C GLU A 34 -3.12 23.37 -6.63
N ALA A 35 -1.82 23.17 -6.87
CA ALA A 35 -1.31 22.54 -8.08
C ALA A 35 -1.70 21.05 -8.25
N LYS A 36 -2.23 20.42 -7.21
CA LYS A 36 -2.67 19.01 -7.21
C LYS A 36 -4.19 18.86 -7.22
N LYS A 37 -4.96 19.95 -7.20
CA LYS A 37 -6.43 19.88 -7.29
C LYS A 37 -6.91 19.40 -8.65
N GLU A 38 -6.22 19.79 -9.72
CA GLU A 38 -6.46 19.26 -11.05
C GLU A 38 -5.71 17.93 -11.27
N GLY A 39 -6.42 16.93 -11.79
CA GLY A 39 -5.86 15.60 -12.10
C GLY A 39 -5.99 14.55 -11.00
N TYR A 40 -6.43 14.92 -9.80
CA TYR A 40 -6.73 13.99 -8.70
C TYR A 40 -8.23 13.95 -8.39
N GLY A 41 -8.67 12.82 -7.82
CA GLY A 41 -10.09 12.52 -7.61
C GLY A 41 -10.58 12.82 -6.19
N PRO A 42 -11.90 12.78 -5.96
CA PRO A 42 -12.45 12.89 -4.61
C PRO A 42 -12.07 11.67 -3.75
N ILE A 43 -11.73 11.92 -2.49
CA ILE A 43 -11.43 10.86 -1.48
C ILE A 43 -12.46 10.82 -0.34
N GLY A 44 -13.61 11.48 -0.53
CA GLY A 44 -14.68 11.60 0.47
C GLY A 44 -14.50 12.79 1.42
N LYS A 45 -15.56 13.15 2.14
CA LYS A 45 -15.62 14.28 3.12
C LYS A 45 -15.07 15.63 2.59
N GLY A 46 -15.11 15.84 1.28
CA GLY A 46 -14.58 17.06 0.64
C GLY A 46 -13.07 17.06 0.35
N GLY A 47 -12.36 15.97 0.63
CA GLY A 47 -10.94 15.82 0.28
C GLY A 47 -10.71 15.48 -1.19
N ASN A 48 -9.48 15.74 -1.65
CA ASN A 48 -9.05 15.47 -3.04
C ASN A 48 -7.66 14.82 -3.04
N GLY A 49 -7.48 13.71 -3.75
CA GLY A 49 -6.20 13.01 -3.78
C GLY A 49 -6.30 11.56 -4.27
N LEU A 50 -5.65 10.64 -3.56
CA LEU A 50 -5.59 9.23 -3.90
C LEU A 50 -6.15 8.34 -2.79
N ILE A 51 -6.84 7.29 -3.18
CA ILE A 51 -7.20 6.15 -2.32
C ILE A 51 -6.20 5.06 -2.63
N LEU A 52 -5.45 4.59 -1.63
CA LEU A 52 -4.49 3.52 -1.81
C LEU A 52 -4.93 2.30 -1.01
N HIS A 53 -5.16 1.21 -1.71
CA HIS A 53 -5.36 -0.09 -1.10
C HIS A 53 -4.05 -0.88 -1.21
N SER A 54 -3.55 -1.40 -0.09
CA SER A 54 -2.26 -2.08 -0.03
C SER A 54 -2.34 -3.39 0.76
N ALA A 55 -1.47 -4.34 0.41
CA ALA A 55 -1.28 -5.58 1.13
C ALA A 55 0.18 -5.71 1.59
N LEU A 56 0.39 -5.82 2.90
CA LEU A 56 1.71 -5.94 3.53
C LEU A 56 1.94 -7.37 4.04
N ALA A 57 3.06 -7.98 3.65
CA ALA A 57 3.53 -9.26 4.18
C ALA A 57 4.24 -9.06 5.52
N ILE A 58 3.83 -9.84 6.53
CA ILE A 58 4.40 -9.81 7.88
C ILE A 58 4.71 -11.24 8.34
N GLU A 59 5.89 -11.41 8.92
CA GLU A 59 6.28 -12.64 9.62
C GLU A 59 5.52 -12.74 10.96
N PRO A 60 4.79 -13.84 11.23
CA PRO A 60 3.81 -13.89 12.32
C PRO A 60 4.41 -13.89 13.74
N GLU A 61 5.58 -14.49 13.97
CA GLU A 61 6.10 -14.71 15.32
C GLU A 61 6.69 -13.43 15.93
N LYS A 62 7.38 -12.62 15.12
CA LYS A 62 8.02 -11.37 15.58
C LYS A 62 7.29 -10.12 15.09
N GLY A 63 6.32 -10.27 14.19
CA GLY A 63 5.63 -9.14 13.56
C GLY A 63 6.53 -8.34 12.61
N GLN A 64 7.63 -8.92 12.12
CA GLN A 64 8.56 -8.23 11.24
C GLN A 64 7.94 -8.05 9.86
N SER A 65 7.95 -6.82 9.34
CA SER A 65 7.53 -6.56 7.97
C SER A 65 8.52 -7.16 6.97
N ILE A 66 8.00 -7.89 5.99
CA ILE A 66 8.76 -8.49 4.89
C ILE A 66 8.75 -7.53 3.69
N GLY A 67 7.58 -7.00 3.32
CA GLY A 67 7.44 -6.08 2.19
C GLY A 67 5.99 -5.96 1.69
N LEU A 68 5.79 -5.15 0.65
CA LEU A 68 4.49 -4.97 0.00
C LEU A 68 4.23 -6.07 -1.01
N LEU A 69 3.12 -6.79 -0.87
CA LEU A 69 2.66 -7.78 -1.84
C LEU A 69 1.90 -7.13 -2.99
N TRP A 70 1.21 -6.02 -2.73
CA TRP A 70 0.37 -5.35 -3.72
C TRP A 70 0.00 -3.94 -3.29
N GLN A 71 -0.25 -3.05 -4.26
CA GLN A 71 -0.81 -1.72 -4.04
C GLN A 71 -1.60 -1.24 -5.28
N LYS A 72 -2.73 -0.57 -5.08
CA LYS A 72 -3.47 0.15 -6.12
C LYS A 72 -4.07 1.45 -5.60
#